data_AF-A0A3D3EZ80-F1
#
_entry.id   AF-A0A3D3EZ80-F1
#
_cell.length_a   1.000
_cell.length_b   1.000
_cell.length_c   1.000
_cell.angle_alpha   90.00
_cell.angle_beta   90.00
_cell.angle_gamma   90.00
#
_symmetry.space_group_name_H-M   'P 1'
#
loop_
_entity.id
_entity.type
_entity.pdbx_description
1 polymer ?
#
loop_
_entity_poly.entity_id
_entity_poly.type
_entity_poly.pdbx_seq_one_letter_code
_entity_poly.pdbx_strand_id
1 'polypeptide(L)' 'HGVRCIFVEPQQDPRSAEVLAKEYDLQIASLDPIGGSLNATTITELILTNWEAMKQAF' A
#
# COMPACT_ATOMS: atom_id res chain seq x y z
N HIS A 1 15.49 12.26 -0.70
CA HIS A 1 14.12 12.28 -1.27
C HIS A 1 12.99 12.19 -0.25
N GLY A 2 13.18 12.48 1.06
CA GLY A 2 12.06 12.72 2.01
C GLY A 2 10.95 11.65 2.06
N VAL A 3 11.28 10.39 1.72
CA VAL A 3 10.32 9.28 1.68
C VAL A 3 9.94 8.93 3.11
N ARG A 4 8.64 8.73 3.37
CA ARG A 4 8.10 8.46 4.72
C ARG A 4 7.31 7.15 4.79
N CYS A 5 6.96 6.56 3.65
CA CYS A 5 6.07 5.40 3.59
C CYS A 5 6.46 4.44 2.46
N ILE A 6 6.32 3.14 2.73
CA ILE A 6 6.37 2.03 1.77
C ILE A 6 4.98 1.42 1.69
N PHE A 7 4.50 1.17 0.48
CA PHE A 7 3.26 0.44 0.25
C PHE A 7 3.56 -1.04 -0.08
N VAL A 8 2.85 -1.95 0.59
CA VAL A 8 2.90 -3.40 0.33
C VAL A 8 1.59 -3.92 -0.26
N GLU A 9 1.68 -4.98 -1.05
CA GLU A 9 0.51 -5.63 -1.64
C GLU A 9 0.09 -6.84 -0.81
N PRO A 10 -1.23 -7.07 -0.55
CA PRO A 10 -1.71 -8.23 0.20
C PRO A 10 -1.28 -9.58 -0.39
N GLN A 11 -1.02 -9.62 -1.70
CA GLN A 11 -0.63 -10.83 -2.42
C GLN A 11 0.88 -11.10 -2.36
N GLN A 12 1.66 -10.15 -1.84
CA GLN A 12 3.10 -10.27 -1.69
C GLN A 12 3.50 -10.55 -0.24
N ASP A 13 4.65 -11.16 -0.07
CA ASP A 13 5.24 -11.38 1.25
C ASP A 13 5.77 -10.04 1.82
N PRO A 14 5.34 -9.61 3.02
CA PRO A 14 5.68 -8.29 3.55
C PRO A 14 7.11 -8.19 4.10
N ARG A 15 7.84 -9.31 4.26
CA ARG A 15 9.13 -9.33 4.99
C ARG A 15 10.17 -8.38 4.42
N SER A 16 10.23 -8.23 3.11
CA SER A 16 11.17 -7.31 2.47
C SER A 16 10.89 -5.85 2.82
N ALA A 17 9.62 -5.46 2.84
CA ALA A 17 9.19 -4.12 3.23
C ALA A 17 9.37 -3.88 4.73
N GLU A 18 9.15 -4.89 5.57
CA GLU A 18 9.39 -4.80 7.02
C GLU A 18 10.85 -4.51 7.37
N VAL A 19 11.80 -5.17 6.66
CA VAL A 19 13.23 -4.90 6.84
C VAL A 19 13.55 -3.45 6.47
N LEU A 20 13.09 -2.99 5.29
CA LEU A 20 13.33 -1.62 4.84
C LEU A 20 12.68 -0.58 5.77
N ALA A 21 11.45 -0.82 6.21
CA ALA A 21 10.76 0.08 7.12
C ALA A 21 11.50 0.25 8.43
N LYS A 22 12.04 -0.84 8.99
CA LYS A 22 12.84 -0.81 10.21
C LYS A 22 14.17 -0.08 10.03
N GLU A 23 14.86 -0.30 8.91
CA GLU A 23 16.18 0.30 8.65
C GLU A 23 16.10 1.81 8.40
N TYR A 24 15.02 2.27 7.78
CA TYR A 24 14.87 3.66 7.32
C TYR A 24 13.80 4.45 8.07
N ASP A 25 13.23 3.89 9.14
CA ASP A 25 12.13 4.48 9.94
C ASP A 25 10.94 4.92 9.08
N LEU A 26 10.51 4.02 8.19
CA LEU A 26 9.41 4.27 7.25
C LEU A 26 8.11 3.65 7.76
N GLN A 27 6.99 4.29 7.48
CA GLN A 27 5.66 3.74 7.70
C GLN A 27 5.35 2.67 6.65
N ILE A 28 4.70 1.59 7.04
CA ILE A 28 4.17 0.60 6.09
C ILE A 28 2.67 0.84 5.93
N ALA A 29 2.23 1.02 4.69
CA ALA A 29 0.84 1.02 4.29
C ALA A 29 0.60 -0.08 3.25
N SER A 30 -0.66 -0.32 2.87
CA SER A 30 -1.00 -1.34 1.88
C SER A 30 -1.79 -0.76 0.71
N LEU A 31 -1.51 -1.26 -0.49
CA LEU A 31 -2.28 -1.05 -1.70
C LEU A 31 -2.71 -2.41 -2.23
N ASP A 32 -3.92 -2.50 -2.75
CA ASP A 32 -4.41 -3.72 -3.38
C ASP A 32 -4.68 -3.47 -4.86
N PRO A 33 -3.71 -3.74 -5.73
CA PRO A 33 -3.84 -3.50 -7.17
C PRO A 33 -4.82 -4.46 -7.85
N ILE A 34 -5.25 -5.53 -7.16
CA ILE A 34 -6.19 -6.53 -7.70
C ILE A 34 -7.61 -6.31 -7.15
N GLY A 35 -7.73 -5.72 -5.95
CA GLY A 35 -9.00 -5.37 -5.32
C GLY A 35 -9.66 -6.50 -4.54
N GLY A 36 -8.96 -7.62 -4.33
CA GLY A 36 -9.47 -8.77 -3.58
C GLY A 36 -9.63 -8.52 -2.08
N SER A 37 -8.77 -7.72 -1.46
CA SER A 37 -8.89 -7.32 -0.05
C SER A 37 -9.94 -6.23 0.15
N LEU A 38 -10.21 -5.44 -0.90
CA LEU A 38 -11.14 -4.31 -0.88
C LEU A 38 -12.53 -4.66 -1.43
N ASN A 39 -12.74 -5.89 -1.89
CA ASN A 39 -13.94 -6.35 -2.60
C ASN A 39 -14.37 -5.39 -3.72
N ALA A 40 -13.41 -4.79 -4.42
CA ALA A 40 -13.71 -3.88 -5.52
C ALA A 40 -14.38 -4.67 -6.66
N THR A 41 -15.54 -4.22 -7.12
CA THR A 41 -16.32 -4.88 -8.16
C THR A 41 -16.18 -4.21 -9.52
N THR A 42 -15.70 -2.96 -9.54
CA THR A 42 -15.45 -2.19 -10.75
C THR A 42 -14.04 -1.64 -10.79
N ILE A 43 -13.54 -1.35 -12.00
CA ILE A 43 -12.25 -0.69 -12.20
C ILE A 43 -12.19 0.69 -11.53
N THR A 44 -13.31 1.41 -11.51
CA THR A 44 -13.41 2.72 -10.87
C THR A 44 -13.26 2.60 -9.35
N GLU A 45 -13.91 1.61 -8.73
CA GLU A 45 -13.76 1.33 -7.30
C GLU A 45 -12.32 0.95 -6.96
N LEU A 46 -11.69 0.10 -7.78
CA LEU A 46 -10.30 -0.29 -7.59
C LEU A 46 -9.37 0.93 -7.59
N ILE A 47 -9.52 1.83 -8.58
CA ILE A 47 -8.70 3.04 -8.69
C ILE A 47 -8.97 3.98 -7.51
N LEU A 48 -10.25 4.24 -7.18
CA LEU A 48 -10.62 5.18 -6.12
C LEU A 48 -10.15 4.69 -4.75
N THR A 49 -10.34 3.41 -4.44
CA THR A 49 -9.93 2.87 -3.14
C THR A 49 -8.42 2.89 -2.93
N ASN A 50 -7.64 2.53 -3.95
CA ASN A 50 -6.18 2.68 -3.90
C ASN A 50 -5.75 4.16 -3.82
N TRP A 51 -6.45 5.07 -4.50
CA TRP A 51 -6.21 6.51 -4.38
C TRP A 51 -6.45 7.02 -2.95
N GLU A 52 -7.55 6.61 -2.32
CA GLU A 52 -7.86 6.96 -0.93
C GLU A 52 -6.79 6.43 0.04
N ALA A 53 -6.28 5.21 -0.17
CA ALA A 53 -5.20 4.65 0.62
C ALA A 53 -3.89 5.43 0.46
N MET A 54 -3.53 5.83 -0.78
CA MET A 54 -2.33 6.63 -1.03
C MET A 54 -2.38 8.00 -0.34
N LYS A 55 -3.55 8.64 -0.29
CA LYS A 55 -3.73 9.94 0.37
C LYS A 55 -3.38 9.93 1.86
N GLN A 56 -3.46 8.79 2.53
CA GLN A 56 -3.14 8.68 3.96
C GLN A 56 -1.63 8.78 4.26
N ALA A 57 -0.77 8.64 3.25
CA ALA A 57 0.69 8.71 3.39
C ALA A 57 1.29 10.10 3.11
N PHE A 58 0.47 11.08 2.70
CA PHE A 58 0.87 12.47 2.47
C PHE A 58 0.65 13.32 3.72
#